data_AF-A0A7G8J5U3-F1
#
_entry.id   AF-A0A7G8J5U3-F1
#
_cell.length_a   1.000
_cell.length_b   1.000
_cell.length_c   1.000
_cell.angle_alpha   90.00
_cell.angle_beta   90.00
_cell.angle_gamma   90.00
#
_symmetry.space_group_name_H-M   'P 1'
#
loop_
_entity.id
_entity.type
_entity.pdbx_description
1 polymer ?
#
loop_
_entity_poly.entity_id
_entity_poly.type
_entity_poly.pdbx_seq_one_letter_code
_entity_poly.pdbx_strand_id
1 'polypeptide(L)' 'MEDLVIRICFKSGSVSEERGTELQITALFDDDVNGLIDYVMALEPKAGEIALWQHEGDPRWAEIEY' A
#
# COMPACT_ATOMS: atom_id res chain seq x y z
N MET A 1 -2.86 19.21 -1.41
CA MET A 1 -2.67 18.19 -0.37
C MET A 1 -3.50 17.02 -0.80
N GLU A 2 -2.84 15.95 -1.22
CA GLU A 2 -3.51 14.67 -1.47
C GLU A 2 -4.11 14.20 -0.14
N ASP A 3 -5.37 13.77 -0.17
CA ASP A 3 -6.12 13.29 1.00
C ASP A 3 -6.58 11.88 0.65
N LEU A 4 -5.75 10.90 0.97
CA LEU A 4 -5.99 9.50 0.67
C LEU A 4 -6.58 8.81 1.90
N VAL A 5 -7.51 7.88 1.66
CA VAL A 5 -7.85 6.86 2.65
C VAL A 5 -6.94 5.66 2.40
N ILE A 6 -6.05 5.40 3.35
CA ILE A 6 -5.01 4.38 3.26
C ILE A 6 -5.43 3.18 4.11
N ARG A 7 -5.36 1.99 3.53
CA ARG A 7 -5.53 0.71 4.22
C ARG A 7 -4.22 -0.07 4.16
N ILE A 8 -3.60 -0.26 5.32
CA ILE A 8 -2.36 -1.04 5.48
C ILE A 8 -2.74 -2.47 5.83
N CYS A 9 -2.41 -3.41 4.94
CA CYS A 9 -2.63 -4.83 5.16
C CYS A 9 -1.31 -5.48 5.57
N PHE A 10 -1.30 -6.15 6.73
CA PHE A 10 -0.13 -6.84 7.25
C PHE A 10 -0.18 -8.33 6.92
N LYS A 11 0.98 -8.98 6.80
CA LYS A 11 1.10 -10.43 6.53
C LYS A 11 0.45 -11.31 7.62
N SER A 12 0.23 -10.76 8.81
CA SER A 12 -0.54 -11.43 9.88
C SER A 12 -2.04 -11.53 9.58
N GLY A 13 -2.54 -10.85 8.55
CA GLY A 13 -3.98 -10.67 8.27
C GLY A 13 -4.60 -9.49 9.02
N SER A 14 -3.82 -8.78 9.84
CA SER A 14 -4.27 -7.55 10.49
C SER A 14 -4.39 -6.42 9.47
N VAL A 15 -5.29 -5.48 9.72
CA VAL A 15 -5.51 -4.31 8.87
C VAL A 15 -5.55 -3.05 9.73
N SER A 16 -4.92 -1.97 9.25
CA SER A 16 -5.05 -0.61 9.81
C SER A 16 -5.57 0.33 8.74
N GLU A 17 -6.41 1.28 9.12
CA GLU A 17 -6.96 2.30 8.21
C GLU A 17 -6.75 3.69 8.77
N GLU A 18 -6.26 4.59 7.93
CA GLU A 18 -6.03 5.98 8.29
C GLU A 18 -6.10 6.90 7.07
N ARG A 19 -6.05 8.20 7.33
CA ARG A 19 -5.91 9.22 6.28
C ARG A 19 -4.44 9.57 6.12
N GLY A 20 -4.01 9.76 4.87
CA GLY A 20 -2.64 10.20 4.63
C GLY A 20 -2.34 10.58 3.18
N THR A 21 -1.07 10.49 2.83
CA THR A 21 -0.50 10.87 1.52
C THR A 21 0.34 9.74 0.94
N GLU A 22 0.65 9.82 -0.36
CA GLU A 22 1.58 8.87 -0.99
C GLU A 22 2.96 8.88 -0.32
N LEU A 23 3.44 10.05 0.12
CA LEU A 23 4.71 10.17 0.83
C LEU A 23 4.73 9.37 2.13
N GLN A 24 3.61 9.31 2.85
CA GLN A 24 3.51 8.47 4.05
C GLN A 24 3.51 6.99 3.71
N ILE A 25 2.89 6.58 2.59
CA ILE A 25 2.92 5.19 2.14
C ILE A 25 4.36 4.79 1.80
N THR A 26 5.10 5.62 1.04
CA THR A 26 6.51 5.36 0.74
C THR A 26 7.34 5.21 2.01
N ALA A 27 7.18 6.12 2.99
CA ALA A 27 7.89 6.04 4.26
C ALA A 27 7.56 4.75 5.05
N LEU A 28 6.32 4.26 4.99
CA LEU A 28 5.95 2.98 5.62
C LEU A 28 6.72 1.80 5.03
N PHE A 29 6.90 1.75 3.70
CA PHE A 29 7.66 0.69 3.05
C PHE A 29 9.17 0.82 3.28
N ASP A 30 9.70 2.05 3.30
CA ASP A 30 11.11 2.31 3.62
C ASP A 30 11.47 1.83 5.05
N ASP A 31 10.54 1.98 6.00
CA ASP A 31 10.72 1.56 7.39
C ASP A 31 10.35 0.08 7.65
N ASP A 32 9.77 -0.64 6.68
CA ASP A 32 9.33 -2.04 6.81
C ASP A 32 10.48 -3.04 6.63
N VAL A 33 11.55 -2.88 7.41
CA VAL A 33 12.77 -3.71 7.34
C VAL A 33 12.49 -5.20 7.54
N ASN A 34 11.44 -5.54 8.30
CA ASN A 34 11.06 -6.92 8.57
C ASN A 34 10.05 -7.48 7.56
N GLY A 35 9.63 -6.68 6.56
CA GLY A 35 8.67 -7.08 5.54
C GLY A 35 7.33 -7.53 6.14
N LEU A 36 6.83 -6.82 7.15
CA LEU A 36 5.57 -7.12 7.84
C LEU A 36 4.35 -6.66 7.06
N ILE A 37 4.50 -5.58 6.29
CA ILE A 37 3.46 -5.07 5.42
C ILE A 37 3.33 -6.04 4.23
N ASP A 38 2.10 -6.43 3.95
CA ASP A 38 1.78 -7.25 2.78
C ASP A 38 1.57 -6.37 1.56
N TYR A 39 0.67 -5.39 1.68
CA TYR A 39 0.40 -4.35 0.69
C TYR A 39 -0.34 -3.18 1.33
N VAL A 40 -0.36 -2.04 0.65
CA VAL A 40 -1.15 -0.86 1.04
C VAL A 40 -2.08 -0.49 -0.11
N MET A 41 -3.36 -0.32 0.20
CA MET A 41 -4.33 0.28 -0.73
C MET A 41 -4.54 1.75 -0.36
N ALA A 42 -4.56 2.64 -1.35
CA ALA A 42 -4.98 4.01 -1.16
C ALA A 42 -6.15 4.35 -2.08
N LEU A 43 -7.18 4.94 -1.51
CA LEU A 43 -8.33 5.49 -2.22
C LEU A 43 -8.20 7.01 -2.25
N GLU A 44 -8.23 7.61 -3.44
CA GLU A 44 -8.44 9.04 -3.60
C GLU A 44 -9.95 9.33 -3.62
N PRO A 45 -10.54 9.92 -2.55
CA PRO A 45 -11.98 10.02 -2.43
C PRO A 45 -12.63 10.96 -3.45
N LYS A 46 -11.86 11.86 -4.07
CA LYS A 46 -12.37 12.86 -5.01
C LYS A 46 -12.46 12.32 -6.43
N ALA A 47 -11.43 11.65 -6.94
CA ALA A 47 -11.49 11.00 -8.24
C ALA A 47 -12.12 9.60 -8.17
N GLY A 48 -12.17 8.97 -7.00
CA GLY A 48 -12.60 7.58 -6.85
C GLY A 48 -11.57 6.58 -7.36
N GLU A 49 -10.31 7.01 -7.47
CA GLU A 49 -9.20 6.18 -7.94
C GLU A 49 -8.62 5.36 -6.79
N ILE A 50 -8.21 4.13 -7.10
CA ILE A 50 -7.56 3.23 -6.15
C ILE A 50 -6.18 2.90 -6.69
N ALA A 51 -5.18 3.10 -5.85
CA ALA A 51 -3.80 2.68 -6.10
C ALA A 51 -3.38 1.63 -5.06
N LEU A 52 -2.46 0.76 -5.46
CA LEU A 52 -1.95 -0.34 -4.63
C LEU A 52 -0.42 -0.29 -4.61
N TRP A 53 0.14 -0.27 -3.42
CA TRP A 53 1.57 -0.36 -3.15
C TRP A 53 1.90 -1.73 -2.58
N GLN A 54 3.03 -2.26 -3.00
CA GLN A 54 3.52 -3.58 -2.64
C GLN A 54 5.06 -3.57 -2.72
N HIS A 55 5.70 -4.54 -2.08
CA HIS A 55 7.16 -4.67 -2.09
C HIS A 55 7.67 -5.01 -3.49
N GLU A 56 8.72 -4.32 -3.97
CA GLU A 56 9.30 -4.64 -5.28
C GLU A 56 9.74 -6.12 -5.35
N GLY A 57 9.34 -6.81 -6.41
CA GLY A 57 9.68 -8.22 -6.62
C GLY A 57 8.78 -9.23 -5.93
N ASP A 58 7.64 -8.83 -5.34
CA ASP A 58 6.67 -9.79 -4.84
C ASP A 58 6.12 -10.65 -5.99
N PRO A 59 6.30 -11.99 -5.94
CA PRO A 59 5.98 -12.87 -7.04
C PRO A 59 4.47 -12.96 -7.33
N ARG A 60 3.61 -12.57 -6.37
CA ARG A 60 2.15 -12.57 -6.57
C ARG A 60 1.71 -11.51 -7.58
N TRP A 61 2.52 -10.48 -7.77
CA TRP A 61 2.24 -9.34 -8.63
C TRP A 61 3.12 -9.30 -9.88
N ALA A 62 3.89 -10.37 -10.14
CA ALA A 62 4.68 -10.50 -11.34
C ALA A 62 3.77 -10.50 -12.59
N GLU A 63 4.20 -9.80 -13.63
CA GLU A 63 3.51 -9.85 -14.93
C GLU A 63 3.53 -11.28 -15.48
N ILE A 64 2.37 -11.76 -15.94
CA ILE A 64 2.27 -13.03 -16.64
C ILE A 64 2.61 -12.77 -18.11
N GLU A 65 3.78 -13.20 -18.56
CA GLU A 65 4.10 -13.25 -19.99
C GLU A 65 3.33 -14.40 -20.66
N TYR A 66 2.61 -14.11 -21.75
CA TYR A 66 1.83 -15.06 -22.55
C TYR A 66 2.55 -15.42 -23.86
#